data_AF-A0A3M0Z1E7-F1
#
_entry.id   AF-A0A3M0Z1E7-F1
#
_cell.length_a   1.000
_cell.length_b   1.000
_cell.length_c   1.000
_cell.angle_alpha   90.00
_cell.angle_beta   90.00
_cell.angle_gamma   90.00
#
_symmetry.space_group_name_H-M   'P 1'
#
loop_
_entity.id
_entity.type
_entity.pdbx_description
1 polymer ?
#
loop_
_entity_poly.entity_id
_entity_poly.type
_entity_poly.pdbx_seq_one_letter_code
_entity_poly.pdbx_strand_id
1 'polypeptide(L)'
;MEMPLNQLNIKLGRIKKTSLRRRLNKAKKVFSNSVDGSRIASNFRNFSINRRYKILLVGLFSICIFLFQNFLNNFLINSQVTANETHLNLDENFPVLLNGVNHYINEIKKSSYLFETEYKSSSFVEFKDKRAWILDEYFKSWSSPLYGYGKNFVEACDRYGAPRDCVMVAAVAANETHLCKYYMSWEMKNCWGYGGGGIHRWSFKSIEEAIDIVTMLITKTYGIEFMENPSIYELTFCGVNEPGCYGWGNNVKYFMNQIRRFAIDRGVDLRNI
;
A
#
# COMPACT_ATOMS: atom_id res chain seq x y z
N MET A 1 11.39 1.30 -57.10
CA MET A 1 12.37 2.34 -56.67
C MET A 1 12.32 2.38 -55.15
N GLU A 2 13.08 1.50 -54.49
CA GLU A 2 13.06 1.34 -53.04
C GLU A 2 13.97 2.38 -52.38
N MET A 3 13.42 3.10 -51.40
CA MET A 3 14.13 4.15 -50.68
C MET A 3 14.83 3.50 -49.46
N PRO A 4 16.15 3.67 -49.26
CA PRO A 4 16.88 2.96 -48.23
C PRO A 4 16.42 3.36 -46.81
N LEU A 5 16.31 2.36 -45.92
CA LEU A 5 15.75 2.42 -44.55
C LEU A 5 16.26 3.60 -43.71
N ASN A 6 17.52 4.02 -43.93
CA ASN A 6 18.17 5.11 -43.20
C ASN A 6 17.55 6.49 -43.52
N GLN A 7 16.98 6.68 -44.71
CA GLN A 7 16.29 7.93 -45.05
C GLN A 7 14.87 8.01 -44.48
N LEU A 8 14.22 6.86 -44.23
CA LEU A 8 12.89 6.80 -43.62
C LEU A 8 12.92 7.23 -42.14
N ASN A 9 13.93 6.79 -41.39
CA ASN A 9 14.10 7.12 -39.97
C ASN A 9 14.41 8.60 -39.73
N ILE A 10 15.18 9.25 -40.62
CA ILE A 10 15.47 10.68 -40.54
C ILE A 10 14.21 11.52 -40.86
N LYS A 11 13.40 11.08 -41.84
CA LYS A 11 12.16 11.76 -42.24
C LYS A 11 11.07 11.62 -41.17
N LEU A 12 10.91 10.44 -40.56
CA LEU A 12 9.97 10.20 -39.46
C LEU A 12 10.36 10.92 -38.16
N GLY A 13 11.66 11.02 -37.86
CA GLY A 13 12.18 11.78 -36.71
C GLY A 13 11.92 13.28 -36.82
N ARG A 14 12.04 13.87 -38.03
CA ARG A 14 11.72 15.29 -38.28
C ARG A 14 10.22 15.60 -38.23
N ILE A 15 9.36 14.68 -38.69
CA ILE A 15 7.90 14.84 -38.64
C ILE A 15 7.37 14.76 -37.20
N LYS A 16 7.91 13.85 -36.36
CA LYS A 16 7.53 13.73 -34.95
C LYS A 16 7.95 14.96 -34.12
N LYS A 17 9.16 15.51 -34.33
CA LYS A 17 9.63 16.72 -33.61
C LYS A 17 8.82 17.97 -33.96
N THR A 18 8.41 18.14 -35.21
CA THR A 18 7.60 19.31 -35.63
C THR A 18 6.15 19.23 -35.16
N SER A 19 5.56 18.03 -35.12
CA SER A 19 4.24 17.78 -34.52
C SER A 19 4.20 18.05 -33.02
N LEU A 20 5.21 17.56 -32.27
CA LEU A 20 5.32 17.76 -30.83
C LEU A 20 5.51 19.25 -30.47
N ARG A 21 6.32 19.98 -31.24
CA ARG A 21 6.54 21.43 -31.04
C ARG A 21 5.27 22.24 -31.31
N ARG A 22 4.46 21.86 -32.32
CA ARG A 22 3.15 22.49 -32.57
C ARG A 22 2.15 22.20 -31.45
N ARG A 23 2.12 20.97 -30.93
CA ARG A 23 1.26 20.60 -29.78
C ARG A 23 1.65 21.33 -28.50
N LEU A 24 2.94 21.47 -28.21
CA LEU A 24 3.45 22.23 -27.06
C LEU A 24 3.14 23.73 -27.16
N ASN A 25 3.27 24.32 -28.35
CA ASN A 25 2.92 25.72 -28.55
C ASN A 25 1.41 25.98 -28.46
N LYS A 26 0.58 25.02 -28.93
CA LYS A 26 -0.88 25.08 -28.76
C LYS A 26 -1.27 24.94 -27.28
N ALA A 27 -0.65 24.02 -26.54
CA ALA A 27 -0.87 23.85 -25.11
C ALA A 27 -0.43 25.09 -24.30
N LYS A 28 0.72 25.70 -24.62
CA LYS A 28 1.16 26.96 -24.00
C LYS A 28 0.20 28.12 -24.24
N LYS A 29 -0.38 28.22 -25.45
CA LYS A 29 -1.35 29.27 -25.80
C LYS A 29 -2.72 29.07 -25.13
N VAL A 30 -3.12 27.81 -24.89
CA VAL A 30 -4.33 27.50 -24.11
C VAL A 30 -4.10 27.81 -22.62
N PHE A 31 -2.92 27.47 -22.08
CA PHE A 31 -2.56 27.79 -20.70
C PHE A 31 -2.39 29.28 -20.43
N SER A 32 -1.85 30.06 -21.38
CA SER A 32 -1.72 31.52 -21.24
C SER A 32 -3.07 32.25 -21.30
N ASN A 33 -4.10 31.60 -21.87
CA ASN A 33 -5.41 32.21 -22.03
C ASN A 33 -6.44 31.75 -20.99
N SER A 34 -6.14 30.72 -20.18
CA SER A 34 -7.08 30.18 -19.18
C SER A 34 -6.69 30.44 -17.72
N VAL A 35 -5.59 31.13 -17.45
CA VAL A 35 -5.14 31.41 -16.09
C VAL A 35 -4.71 32.87 -16.00
N ASP A 36 -5.65 33.74 -15.65
CA ASP A 36 -5.34 35.05 -15.06
C ASP A 36 -4.81 34.83 -13.63
N GLY A 37 -3.57 34.30 -13.55
CA GLY A 37 -2.88 33.95 -12.30
C GLY A 37 -2.55 35.15 -11.42
N SER A 38 -2.82 36.36 -11.89
CA SER A 38 -2.67 37.60 -11.12
C SER A 38 -3.81 37.81 -10.12
N ARG A 39 -4.99 37.21 -10.37
CA ARG A 39 -6.21 37.44 -9.58
C ARG A 39 -6.44 36.45 -8.44
N ILE A 40 -5.80 35.28 -8.47
CA ILE A 40 -5.90 34.27 -7.41
C ILE A 40 -4.78 34.44 -6.37
N ALA A 41 -3.59 34.89 -6.78
CA ALA A 41 -2.46 35.14 -5.88
C ALA A 41 -2.67 36.38 -4.97
N SER A 42 -3.55 37.30 -5.34
CA SER A 42 -3.89 38.48 -4.52
C SER A 42 -4.97 38.21 -3.45
N ASN A 43 -5.75 37.12 -3.57
CA ASN A 43 -6.79 36.76 -2.60
C ASN A 43 -6.26 35.96 -1.39
N PHE A 44 -5.09 35.34 -1.47
CA PHE A 44 -4.52 34.57 -0.35
C PHE A 44 -3.55 35.35 0.54
N ARG A 45 -3.10 36.56 0.14
CA ARG A 45 -2.18 37.36 0.96
C ARG A 45 -2.83 38.21 2.04
N ASN A 46 -4.16 38.29 2.09
CA ASN A 46 -4.88 39.18 3.02
C ASN A 46 -5.94 38.47 3.88
N PHE A 47 -5.77 37.18 4.19
CA PHE A 47 -6.54 36.58 5.29
C PHE A 47 -5.91 36.95 6.63
N SER A 48 -6.04 38.22 7.00
CA SER A 48 -5.80 38.70 8.36
C SER A 48 -6.83 38.03 9.27
N ILE A 49 -6.47 36.89 9.85
CA ILE A 49 -7.28 36.23 10.88
C ILE A 49 -7.49 37.25 11.99
N ASN A 50 -8.74 37.69 12.15
CA ASN A 50 -9.15 38.74 13.07
C ASN A 50 -8.54 38.47 14.46
N ARG A 51 -8.01 39.51 15.12
CA ARG A 51 -7.31 39.40 16.42
C ARG A 51 -8.14 38.63 17.46
N ARG A 52 -9.48 38.71 17.38
CA ARG A 52 -10.42 37.96 18.21
C ARG A 52 -10.36 36.44 17.98
N TYR A 53 -10.24 35.98 16.74
CA TYR A 53 -10.13 34.54 16.43
C TYR A 53 -8.79 33.97 16.88
N LYS A 54 -7.70 34.74 16.83
CA LYS A 54 -6.39 34.30 17.36
C LYS A 54 -6.46 34.04 18.87
N ILE A 55 -7.12 34.92 19.62
CA ILE A 55 -7.30 34.76 21.07
C ILE A 55 -8.16 33.52 21.38
N LEU A 56 -9.24 33.31 20.64
CA LEU A 56 -10.09 32.11 20.78
C LEU A 56 -9.32 30.81 20.46
N LEU A 57 -8.51 30.81 19.39
CA LEU A 57 -7.75 29.64 18.99
C LEU A 57 -6.69 29.26 20.04
N VAL A 58 -5.99 30.26 20.60
CA VAL A 58 -5.03 30.04 21.69
C VAL A 58 -5.75 29.52 22.94
N GLY A 59 -6.92 30.06 23.27
CA GLY A 59 -7.73 29.58 24.38
C GLY A 59 -8.16 28.11 24.22
N LEU A 60 -8.67 27.74 23.04
CA LEU A 60 -9.05 26.35 22.75
C LEU A 60 -7.84 25.40 22.80
N PHE A 61 -6.69 25.83 22.28
CA PHE A 61 -5.47 25.04 22.32
C PHE A 61 -4.99 24.78 23.76
N SER A 62 -5.04 25.79 24.63
CA SER A 62 -4.71 25.64 26.06
C SER A 62 -5.65 24.68 26.79
N ILE A 63 -6.95 24.70 26.47
CA ILE A 63 -7.94 23.76 27.02
C ILE A 63 -7.62 22.33 26.57
N CYS A 64 -7.30 22.13 25.28
CA CYS A 64 -6.92 20.81 24.77
C CYS A 64 -5.68 20.25 25.46
N ILE A 65 -4.65 21.08 25.70
CA ILE A 65 -3.44 20.67 26.42
C ILE A 65 -3.78 20.22 27.84
N PHE A 66 -4.61 20.98 28.56
CA PHE A 66 -5.01 20.64 29.93
C PHE A 66 -5.81 19.34 30.00
N LEU A 67 -6.74 19.11 29.07
CA LEU A 67 -7.49 17.86 29.00
C LEU A 67 -6.58 16.66 28.70
N PHE A 68 -5.60 16.84 27.79
CA PHE A 68 -4.64 15.80 27.45
C PHE A 68 -3.72 15.45 28.63
N GLN A 69 -3.25 16.44 29.39
CA GLN A 69 -2.46 16.21 30.59
C GLN A 69 -3.23 15.41 31.66
N ASN A 70 -4.50 15.73 31.89
CA ASN A 70 -5.35 14.97 32.81
C ASN A 70 -5.59 13.53 32.36
N PHE A 71 -5.77 13.31 31.06
CA PHE A 71 -5.88 11.96 30.50
C PHE A 71 -4.62 11.12 30.76
N LEU A 72 -3.44 11.69 30.49
CA LEU A 72 -2.17 11.00 30.75
C LEU A 72 -1.97 10.68 32.24
N ASN A 73 -2.32 11.60 33.14
CA ASN A 73 -2.23 11.36 34.58
C ASN A 73 -3.13 10.18 35.02
N ASN A 74 -4.37 10.13 34.54
CA ASN A 74 -5.29 9.04 34.86
C ASN A 74 -4.82 7.70 34.28
N PHE A 75 -4.23 7.70 33.08
CA PHE A 75 -3.69 6.50 32.46
C PHE A 75 -2.52 5.90 33.25
N LEU A 76 -1.61 6.76 33.75
CA LEU A 76 -0.45 6.33 34.54
C LEU A 76 -0.83 5.78 35.93
N ILE A 77 -1.88 6.33 36.56
CA ILE A 77 -2.36 5.81 37.85
C ILE A 77 -2.96 4.41 37.68
N ASN A 78 -3.76 4.20 36.64
CA ASN A 78 -4.40 2.90 36.39
C ASN A 78 -3.41 1.79 36.01
N SER A 79 -2.26 2.12 35.41
CA SER A 79 -1.23 1.13 35.08
C SER A 79 -0.43 0.67 36.30
N GLN A 80 -0.34 1.47 37.36
CA GLN A 80 0.32 1.05 38.61
C GLN A 80 -0.57 0.17 39.49
N VAL A 81 -1.89 0.40 39.47
CA VAL A 81 -2.85 -0.41 40.25
C VAL A 81 -2.91 -1.86 39.76
N THR A 82 -2.67 -2.11 38.47
CA THR A 82 -2.66 -3.46 37.89
C THR A 82 -1.36 -4.24 38.14
N ALA A 83 -0.30 -3.62 38.64
CA ALA A 83 0.98 -4.28 38.91
C ALA A 83 1.14 -4.79 40.36
N ASN A 84 0.25 -4.39 41.29
CA ASN A 84 0.45 -4.62 42.72
C ASN A 84 -0.38 -5.77 43.33
N GLU A 85 -1.18 -6.49 42.54
CA GLU A 85 -2.06 -7.57 43.06
C GLU A 85 -1.54 -9.01 42.86
N THR A 86 -0.26 -9.22 42.57
CA THR A 86 0.33 -10.57 42.56
C THR A 86 1.41 -10.76 43.61
N HIS A 87 1.04 -10.63 44.89
CA HIS A 87 1.82 -11.20 45.99
C HIS A 87 1.20 -12.52 46.42
N LEU A 88 1.64 -13.61 45.78
CA LEU A 88 1.35 -14.98 46.21
C LEU A 88 2.25 -15.32 47.41
N ASN A 89 1.63 -15.56 48.57
CA ASN A 89 2.29 -16.14 49.73
C ASN A 89 2.70 -17.59 49.41
N LEU A 90 4.02 -17.85 49.38
CA LEU A 90 4.58 -19.18 49.22
C LEU A 90 4.89 -19.79 50.60
N ASP A 91 4.17 -20.86 50.90
CA ASP A 91 4.20 -21.67 52.11
C ASP A 91 5.47 -22.54 52.22
N GLU A 92 5.86 -22.91 53.44
CA GLU A 92 7.20 -23.42 53.83
C GLU A 92 7.55 -24.87 53.39
N ASN A 93 6.83 -25.46 52.44
CA ASN A 93 7.07 -26.84 51.96
C ASN A 93 7.98 -26.96 50.70
N PHE A 94 8.79 -25.94 50.44
CA PHE A 94 9.58 -25.80 49.20
C PHE A 94 10.75 -26.79 48.93
N PRO A 95 11.33 -27.56 49.88
CA PRO A 95 12.48 -28.42 49.56
C PRO A 95 12.14 -29.66 48.72
N VAL A 96 10.88 -30.13 48.73
CA VAL A 96 10.46 -31.34 47.99
C VAL A 96 10.15 -31.02 46.52
N LEU A 97 9.72 -29.78 46.21
CA LEU A 97 9.45 -29.35 44.84
C LEU A 97 10.74 -29.12 44.02
N LEU A 98 11.81 -28.65 44.66
CA LEU A 98 13.08 -28.30 43.99
C LEU A 98 13.76 -29.49 43.30
N ASN A 99 13.66 -30.70 43.87
CA ASN A 99 14.27 -31.90 43.25
C ASN A 99 13.52 -32.35 42.00
N GLY A 100 12.18 -32.23 41.97
CA GLY A 100 11.38 -32.49 40.77
C GLY A 100 11.59 -31.42 39.68
N VAL A 101 11.73 -30.16 40.10
CA VAL A 101 11.99 -29.03 39.19
C VAL A 101 13.37 -29.14 38.53
N ASN A 102 14.40 -29.58 39.26
CA ASN A 102 15.74 -29.75 38.70
C ASN A 102 15.79 -30.83 37.59
N HIS A 103 15.03 -31.92 37.73
CA HIS A 103 14.89 -32.92 36.67
C HIS A 103 14.24 -32.32 35.41
N TYR A 104 13.14 -31.58 35.58
CA TYR A 104 12.46 -30.91 34.46
C TYR A 104 13.32 -29.82 33.81
N ILE A 105 14.07 -29.03 34.58
CA ILE A 105 14.99 -28.02 34.05
C ILE A 105 16.11 -28.67 33.24
N ASN A 106 16.62 -29.82 33.66
CA ASN A 106 17.67 -30.54 32.93
C ASN A 106 17.15 -31.15 31.62
N GLU A 107 15.93 -31.67 31.61
CA GLU A 107 15.24 -32.13 30.38
C GLU A 107 14.97 -30.96 29.42
N ILE A 108 14.53 -29.81 29.93
CA ILE A 108 14.33 -28.58 29.13
C ILE A 108 15.65 -28.09 28.55
N LYS A 109 16.72 -28.02 29.35
CA LYS A 109 18.06 -27.61 28.89
C LYS A 109 18.65 -28.56 27.86
N LYS A 110 18.39 -29.87 28.00
CA LYS A 110 18.81 -30.88 27.02
C LYS A 110 18.04 -30.73 25.71
N SER A 111 16.73 -30.48 25.77
CA SER A 111 15.91 -30.20 24.58
C SER A 111 16.30 -28.88 23.90
N SER A 112 16.64 -27.84 24.67
CA SER A 112 17.05 -26.55 24.13
C SER A 112 18.41 -26.64 23.45
N TYR A 113 19.34 -27.44 23.99
CA TYR A 113 20.64 -27.65 23.38
C TYR A 113 20.53 -28.48 22.09
N LEU A 114 19.67 -29.50 22.06
CA LEU A 114 19.39 -30.28 20.85
C LEU A 114 18.74 -29.41 19.76
N PHE A 115 17.80 -28.54 20.14
CA PHE A 115 17.16 -27.56 19.25
C PHE A 115 18.15 -26.53 18.68
N GLU A 116 19.09 -26.05 19.50
CA GLU A 116 20.11 -25.08 19.08
C GLU A 116 21.14 -25.71 18.12
N THR A 117 21.45 -27.01 18.29
CA THR A 117 22.33 -27.76 17.38
C THR A 117 21.68 -28.12 16.05
N GLU A 118 20.36 -28.33 16.01
CA GLU A 118 19.62 -28.59 14.78
C GLU A 118 19.37 -27.30 13.97
N TYR A 119 19.15 -26.17 14.66
CA TYR A 119 18.96 -24.86 14.03
C TYR A 119 20.22 -24.31 13.34
N LYS A 120 21.41 -24.71 13.80
CA LYS A 120 22.69 -24.23 13.23
C LYS A 120 23.10 -24.94 11.93
N SER A 121 22.38 -26.00 11.55
CA SER A 121 22.63 -26.80 10.33
C SER A 121 21.59 -26.57 9.22
N SER A 122 20.46 -25.95 9.54
CA SER A 122 19.48 -25.55 8.53
C SER A 122 19.88 -24.21 7.93
N SER A 123 20.30 -24.24 6.67
CA SER A 123 20.32 -23.11 5.73
C SER A 123 19.32 -22.01 6.11
N PHE A 124 19.78 -20.76 6.09
CA PHE A 124 19.01 -19.51 6.16
C PHE A 124 17.60 -19.68 5.55
N VAL A 125 16.61 -20.07 6.37
CA VAL A 125 15.21 -20.05 5.95
C VAL A 125 14.85 -18.58 5.99
N GLU A 126 15.00 -17.89 4.87
CA GLU A 126 14.49 -16.53 4.69
C GLU A 126 13.03 -16.58 5.13
N PHE A 127 12.70 -15.91 6.25
CA PHE A 127 11.34 -15.82 6.74
C PHE A 127 10.52 -15.18 5.62
N LYS A 128 9.84 -16.01 4.81
CA LYS A 128 9.02 -15.52 3.70
C LYS A 128 7.90 -14.69 4.31
N ASP A 129 7.84 -13.40 3.96
CA ASP A 129 6.74 -12.54 4.37
C ASP A 129 5.42 -13.22 3.96
N LYS A 130 4.58 -13.51 4.96
CA LYS A 130 3.33 -14.25 4.75
C LYS A 130 2.40 -13.52 3.78
N ARG A 131 2.44 -12.18 3.74
CA ARG A 131 1.67 -11.36 2.80
C ARG A 131 2.12 -11.65 1.36
N ALA A 132 3.44 -11.65 1.13
CA ALA A 132 4.02 -11.92 -0.18
C ALA A 132 3.73 -13.37 -0.61
N TRP A 133 3.84 -14.33 0.33
CA TRP A 133 3.49 -15.73 0.07
C TRP A 133 2.01 -15.90 -0.30
N ILE A 134 1.09 -15.26 0.42
CA ILE A 134 -0.34 -15.33 0.09
C ILE A 134 -0.64 -14.77 -1.29
N LEU A 135 -0.05 -13.62 -1.64
CA LEU A 135 -0.23 -13.03 -2.97
C LEU A 135 0.29 -13.96 -4.07
N ASP A 136 1.50 -14.53 -3.89
CA ASP A 136 2.04 -15.51 -4.84
C ASP A 136 1.12 -16.72 -5.01
N GLU A 137 0.68 -17.34 -3.91
CA GLU A 137 -0.19 -18.51 -3.97
C GLU A 137 -1.56 -18.17 -4.58
N TYR A 138 -2.07 -16.96 -4.33
CA TYR A 138 -3.30 -16.49 -4.96
C TYR A 138 -3.10 -16.35 -6.48
N PHE A 139 -2.04 -15.67 -6.92
CA PHE A 139 -1.72 -15.53 -8.34
C PHE A 139 -1.51 -16.89 -9.01
N LYS A 140 -0.82 -17.82 -8.34
CA LYS A 140 -0.62 -19.20 -8.79
C LYS A 140 -1.94 -19.93 -8.96
N SER A 141 -2.84 -19.85 -7.99
CA SER A 141 -4.16 -20.50 -8.04
C SER A 141 -5.03 -19.98 -9.19
N TRP A 142 -4.80 -18.74 -9.60
CA TRP A 142 -5.42 -18.14 -10.77
C TRP A 142 -4.65 -18.42 -12.06
N SER A 143 -3.50 -19.10 -12.08
CA SER A 143 -2.63 -19.18 -13.28
C SER A 143 -2.30 -17.79 -13.86
N SER A 144 -2.03 -16.83 -12.97
CA SER A 144 -1.71 -15.45 -13.33
C SER A 144 -0.22 -15.31 -13.71
N PRO A 145 0.12 -14.51 -14.73
CA PRO A 145 1.51 -14.09 -14.98
C PRO A 145 2.16 -13.31 -13.83
N LEU A 146 1.38 -12.83 -12.85
CA LEU A 146 1.89 -12.17 -11.65
C LEU A 146 2.44 -13.15 -10.60
N TYR A 147 2.37 -14.46 -10.83
CA TYR A 147 3.00 -15.43 -9.93
C TYR A 147 4.51 -15.16 -9.79
N GLY A 148 4.99 -15.07 -8.54
CA GLY A 148 6.39 -14.76 -8.21
C GLY A 148 6.64 -13.28 -7.92
N TYR A 149 5.65 -12.40 -8.14
CA TYR A 149 5.77 -10.97 -7.86
C TYR A 149 5.26 -10.56 -6.47
N GLY A 150 4.78 -11.49 -5.64
CA GLY A 150 4.18 -11.18 -4.34
C GLY A 150 5.09 -10.34 -3.43
N LYS A 151 6.41 -10.57 -3.46
CA LYS A 151 7.41 -9.77 -2.73
C LYS A 151 7.41 -8.31 -3.20
N ASN A 152 7.36 -8.06 -4.51
CA ASN A 152 7.36 -6.69 -5.06
C ASN A 152 6.12 -5.89 -4.65
N PHE A 153 4.94 -6.53 -4.56
CA PHE A 153 3.73 -5.88 -4.05
C PHE A 153 3.95 -5.40 -2.62
N VAL A 154 4.38 -6.30 -1.74
CA VAL A 154 4.58 -6.00 -0.33
C VAL A 154 5.65 -4.95 -0.11
N GLU A 155 6.79 -5.07 -0.78
CA GLU A 155 7.87 -4.07 -0.69
C GLU A 155 7.42 -2.68 -1.15
N ALA A 156 6.60 -2.59 -2.22
CA ALA A 156 6.05 -1.32 -2.67
C ALA A 156 5.04 -0.75 -1.65
N CYS A 157 4.16 -1.59 -1.11
CA CYS A 157 3.21 -1.19 -0.08
C CYS A 157 3.90 -0.65 1.17
N ASP A 158 4.91 -1.37 1.67
CA ASP A 158 5.69 -0.96 2.84
C ASP A 158 6.46 0.35 2.56
N ARG A 159 7.07 0.47 1.38
CA ARG A 159 7.81 1.66 0.95
C ARG A 159 6.95 2.92 0.94
N TYR A 160 5.69 2.82 0.53
CA TYR A 160 4.81 3.98 0.38
C TYR A 160 3.82 4.18 1.53
N GLY A 161 3.81 3.29 2.52
CA GLY A 161 2.89 3.36 3.67
C GLY A 161 1.45 3.03 3.30
N ALA A 162 1.27 2.08 2.37
CA ALA A 162 -0.05 1.54 2.03
C ALA A 162 -0.66 0.74 3.20
N PRO A 163 -1.96 0.39 3.17
CA PRO A 163 -2.54 -0.53 4.13
C PRO A 163 -1.74 -1.84 4.23
N ARG A 164 -1.57 -2.32 5.46
CA ARG A 164 -0.63 -3.39 5.82
C ARG A 164 -0.84 -4.70 5.07
N ASP A 165 -2.08 -4.99 4.67
CA ASP A 165 -2.46 -6.21 3.95
C ASP A 165 -2.09 -6.19 2.46
N CYS A 166 -1.79 -5.02 1.89
CA CYS A 166 -1.37 -4.82 0.49
C CYS A 166 -2.31 -5.43 -0.58
N VAL A 167 -3.55 -5.78 -0.23
CA VAL A 167 -4.43 -6.56 -1.12
C VAL A 167 -5.05 -5.73 -2.24
N MET A 168 -5.18 -4.41 -2.04
CA MET A 168 -5.90 -3.56 -2.99
C MET A 168 -5.20 -3.52 -4.36
N VAL A 169 -3.87 -3.36 -4.38
CA VAL A 169 -3.11 -3.27 -5.64
C VAL A 169 -3.27 -4.55 -6.46
N ALA A 170 -3.26 -5.71 -5.81
CA ALA A 170 -3.53 -7.00 -6.44
C ALA A 170 -4.99 -7.11 -6.92
N ALA A 171 -5.95 -6.64 -6.13
CA ALA A 171 -7.37 -6.65 -6.46
C ALA A 171 -7.72 -5.76 -7.66
N VAL A 172 -7.05 -4.61 -7.84
CA VAL A 172 -7.21 -3.79 -9.05
C VAL A 172 -6.73 -4.56 -10.28
N ALA A 173 -5.58 -5.26 -10.21
CA ALA A 173 -5.13 -6.08 -11.31
C ALA A 173 -6.10 -7.23 -11.65
N ALA A 174 -6.73 -7.82 -10.63
CA ALA A 174 -7.79 -8.81 -10.81
C ALA A 174 -8.98 -8.24 -11.58
N ASN A 175 -9.46 -7.06 -11.17
CA ASN A 175 -10.60 -6.40 -11.79
C ASN A 175 -10.31 -5.95 -13.23
N GLU A 176 -9.14 -5.38 -13.48
CA GLU A 176 -8.82 -4.72 -14.75
C GLU A 176 -8.43 -5.69 -15.86
N THR A 177 -7.76 -6.79 -15.51
CA THR A 177 -7.09 -7.64 -16.50
C THR A 177 -7.10 -9.12 -16.14
N HIS A 178 -7.95 -9.51 -15.18
CA HIS A 178 -7.97 -10.86 -14.60
C HIS A 178 -6.58 -11.30 -14.13
N LEU A 179 -5.92 -10.45 -13.34
CA LEU A 179 -4.56 -10.66 -12.84
C LEU A 179 -3.56 -10.79 -13.99
N CYS A 180 -3.56 -9.82 -14.91
CA CYS A 180 -2.66 -9.74 -16.05
C CYS A 180 -2.75 -10.88 -17.08
N LYS A 181 -3.85 -11.64 -17.10
CA LYS A 181 -4.07 -12.69 -18.09
C LYS A 181 -4.34 -12.15 -19.50
N TYR A 182 -4.81 -10.92 -19.60
CA TYR A 182 -5.03 -10.30 -20.90
C TYR A 182 -3.70 -10.01 -21.60
N TYR A 183 -3.50 -10.57 -22.80
CA TYR A 183 -2.19 -10.59 -23.45
C TYR A 183 -1.58 -9.19 -23.66
N MET A 184 -2.38 -8.20 -24.09
CA MET A 184 -1.88 -6.83 -24.28
C MET A 184 -1.43 -6.22 -22.96
N SER A 185 -2.13 -6.51 -21.86
CA SER A 185 -1.74 -6.01 -20.54
C SER A 185 -0.41 -6.59 -20.08
N TRP A 186 -0.13 -7.87 -20.38
CA TRP A 186 1.17 -8.46 -20.13
C TRP A 186 2.28 -7.82 -20.99
N GLU A 187 2.05 -7.67 -22.30
CA GLU A 187 3.05 -7.04 -23.19
C GLU A 187 3.40 -5.61 -22.78
N MET A 188 2.38 -4.83 -22.37
CA MET A 188 2.54 -3.46 -21.89
C MET A 188 3.02 -3.39 -20.43
N LYS A 189 3.14 -4.53 -19.74
CA LYS A 189 3.35 -4.65 -18.29
C LYS A 189 2.38 -3.80 -17.46
N ASN A 190 1.14 -3.69 -17.93
CA ASN A 190 0.09 -2.87 -17.33
C ASN A 190 -1.14 -3.73 -16.99
N CYS A 191 -1.07 -4.34 -15.82
CA CYS A 191 -2.14 -5.18 -15.28
C CYS A 191 -3.27 -4.39 -14.62
N TRP A 192 -3.07 -3.08 -14.40
CA TRP A 192 -3.96 -2.21 -13.62
C TRP A 192 -4.75 -1.21 -14.47
N GLY A 193 -4.60 -1.25 -15.79
CA GLY A 193 -5.35 -0.35 -16.69
C GLY A 193 -4.95 1.13 -16.60
N TYR A 194 -3.78 1.47 -16.05
CA TYR A 194 -3.35 2.87 -15.90
C TYR A 194 -3.11 3.55 -17.25
N GLY A 195 -3.45 4.84 -17.34
CA GLY A 195 -3.16 5.68 -18.51
C GLY A 195 -4.26 5.74 -19.58
N GLY A 196 -5.42 5.13 -19.35
CA GLY A 196 -6.60 5.22 -20.23
C GLY A 196 -7.10 3.87 -20.74
N GLY A 197 -8.07 3.88 -21.65
CA GLY A 197 -8.67 2.67 -22.21
C GLY A 197 -7.89 2.05 -23.38
N GLY A 198 -7.87 0.71 -23.44
CA GLY A 198 -7.35 -0.04 -24.59
C GLY A 198 -5.90 0.27 -24.95
N ILE A 199 -5.66 0.64 -26.22
CA ILE A 199 -4.30 0.93 -26.74
C ILE A 199 -3.68 2.22 -26.18
N HIS A 200 -4.46 3.06 -25.51
CA HIS A 200 -3.96 4.29 -24.89
C HIS A 200 -3.39 4.08 -23.49
N ARG A 201 -3.49 2.85 -22.94
CA ARG A 201 -2.87 2.47 -21.67
C ARG A 201 -1.37 2.78 -21.69
N TRP A 202 -0.84 3.16 -20.53
CA TRP A 202 0.60 3.34 -20.38
C TRP A 202 1.30 1.99 -20.45
N SER A 203 2.49 1.98 -21.06
CA SER A 203 3.38 0.81 -21.02
C SER A 203 4.49 1.06 -20.02
N PHE A 204 4.73 0.10 -19.14
CA PHE A 204 5.82 0.12 -18.18
C PHE A 204 7.03 -0.63 -18.74
N LYS A 205 8.22 -0.38 -18.20
CA LYS A 205 9.45 -1.10 -18.60
C LYS A 205 9.46 -2.53 -18.08
N SER A 206 8.94 -2.74 -16.86
CA SER A 206 8.80 -4.06 -16.24
C SER A 206 7.56 -4.13 -15.33
N ILE A 207 7.19 -5.33 -14.89
CA ILE A 207 6.08 -5.55 -13.96
C ILE A 207 6.43 -4.97 -12.58
N GLU A 208 7.67 -5.09 -12.13
CA GLU A 208 8.16 -4.52 -10.88
C GLU A 208 8.05 -2.99 -10.88
N GLU A 209 8.45 -2.33 -11.98
CA GLU A 209 8.27 -0.87 -12.15
C GLU A 209 6.79 -0.49 -12.11
N ALA A 210 5.93 -1.30 -12.75
CA ALA A 210 4.49 -1.06 -12.74
C ALA A 210 3.90 -1.18 -11.33
N ILE A 211 4.26 -2.22 -10.56
CA ILE A 211 3.82 -2.41 -9.17
C ILE A 211 4.24 -1.20 -8.32
N ASP A 212 5.51 -0.79 -8.41
CA ASP A 212 6.07 0.32 -7.65
C ASP A 212 5.34 1.63 -7.98
N ILE A 213 5.23 1.98 -9.27
CA ILE A 213 4.57 3.22 -9.72
C ILE A 213 3.08 3.23 -9.38
N VAL A 214 2.36 2.14 -9.63
CA VAL A 214 0.92 2.07 -9.35
C VAL A 214 0.68 2.21 -7.84
N THR A 215 1.44 1.49 -7.01
CA THR A 215 1.32 1.59 -5.56
C THR A 215 1.62 3.01 -5.08
N MET A 216 2.67 3.64 -5.60
CA MET A 216 3.01 5.03 -5.32
C MET A 216 1.88 5.99 -5.72
N LEU A 217 1.30 5.84 -6.92
CA LEU A 217 0.24 6.72 -7.39
C LEU A 217 -1.00 6.62 -6.49
N ILE A 218 -1.44 5.41 -6.16
CA ILE A 218 -2.59 5.20 -5.27
C ILE A 218 -2.33 5.81 -3.90
N THR A 219 -1.18 5.51 -3.30
CA THR A 219 -0.86 5.98 -1.94
C THR A 219 -0.57 7.48 -1.84
N LYS A 220 0.22 8.03 -2.77
CA LYS A 220 0.76 9.40 -2.67
C LYS A 220 -0.05 10.43 -3.45
N THR A 221 -0.67 10.04 -4.56
CA THR A 221 -1.42 10.99 -5.40
C THR A 221 -2.89 10.97 -5.08
N TYR A 222 -3.48 9.79 -4.93
CA TYR A 222 -4.90 9.67 -4.62
C TYR A 222 -5.13 9.76 -3.11
N GLY A 223 -4.52 8.88 -2.34
CA GLY A 223 -4.68 8.82 -0.89
C GLY A 223 -4.87 7.40 -0.40
N ILE A 224 -4.46 7.14 0.85
CA ILE A 224 -4.53 5.82 1.49
C ILE A 224 -5.99 5.37 1.67
N GLU A 225 -6.91 6.32 1.89
CA GLU A 225 -8.34 6.06 2.06
C GLU A 225 -8.96 5.32 0.85
N PHE A 226 -8.41 5.53 -0.35
CA PHE A 226 -8.85 4.85 -1.56
C PHE A 226 -8.41 3.39 -1.62
N MET A 227 -7.33 3.04 -0.94
CA MET A 227 -6.89 1.64 -0.82
C MET A 227 -7.77 0.84 0.13
N GLU A 228 -8.26 1.49 1.18
CA GLU A 228 -9.16 0.86 2.15
C GLU A 228 -10.60 0.77 1.63
N ASN A 229 -11.03 1.78 0.88
CA ASN A 229 -12.39 1.89 0.37
C ASN A 229 -12.41 2.23 -1.14
N PRO A 230 -12.17 1.27 -2.05
CA PRO A 230 -12.11 1.57 -3.47
C PRO A 230 -13.45 2.00 -4.09
N SER A 231 -14.58 1.89 -3.38
CA SER A 231 -15.86 2.46 -3.84
C SER A 231 -15.82 3.99 -3.91
N ILE A 232 -15.04 4.66 -3.06
CA ILE A 232 -14.84 6.12 -3.19
C ILE A 232 -13.78 6.46 -4.24
N TYR A 233 -12.98 5.48 -4.68
CA TYR A 233 -11.94 5.65 -5.69
C TYR A 233 -12.47 5.58 -7.12
N GLU A 234 -13.57 4.87 -7.32
CA GLU A 234 -14.23 4.57 -8.59
C GLU A 234 -14.27 5.76 -9.58
N LEU A 235 -14.88 6.88 -9.18
CA LEU A 235 -15.06 8.04 -10.07
C LEU A 235 -13.75 8.79 -10.34
N THR A 236 -12.79 8.70 -9.41
CA THR A 236 -11.48 9.32 -9.52
C THR A 236 -10.54 8.52 -10.42
N PHE A 237 -10.63 7.19 -10.37
CA PHE A 237 -9.79 6.29 -11.14
C PHE A 237 -10.31 6.08 -12.56
N CYS A 238 -11.60 5.71 -12.66
CA CYS A 238 -12.19 5.26 -13.91
C CYS A 238 -12.84 6.41 -14.69
N GLY A 239 -13.35 7.43 -13.99
CA GLY A 239 -13.86 8.68 -14.58
C GLY A 239 -15.36 8.88 -14.38
N VAL A 240 -15.76 10.14 -14.16
CA VAL A 240 -17.12 10.52 -13.76
C VAL A 240 -18.18 10.35 -14.87
N ASN A 241 -17.75 10.33 -16.13
CA ASN A 241 -18.64 10.30 -17.31
C ASN A 241 -18.53 9.00 -18.10
N GLU A 242 -17.92 7.96 -17.54
CA GLU A 242 -17.68 6.69 -18.19
C GLU A 242 -18.67 5.65 -17.64
N PRO A 243 -19.70 5.22 -18.40
CA PRO A 243 -20.75 4.33 -17.90
C PRO A 243 -20.22 3.00 -17.36
N GLY A 244 -19.08 2.53 -17.87
CA GLY A 244 -18.41 1.31 -17.40
C GLY A 244 -17.75 1.44 -16.02
N CYS A 245 -17.73 2.64 -15.44
CA CYS A 245 -17.11 2.87 -14.14
C CYS A 245 -18.03 2.59 -12.96
N TYR A 246 -19.35 2.66 -13.15
CA TYR A 246 -20.30 2.38 -12.08
C TYR A 246 -20.13 0.94 -11.57
N GLY A 247 -19.79 0.79 -10.29
CA GLY A 247 -19.57 -0.51 -9.65
C GLY A 247 -18.14 -1.05 -9.73
N TRP A 248 -17.22 -0.35 -10.41
CA TRP A 248 -15.80 -0.71 -10.44
C TRP A 248 -15.22 -0.91 -9.03
N GLY A 249 -15.50 0.02 -8.12
CA GLY A 249 -14.97 -0.03 -6.75
C GLY A 249 -15.55 -1.18 -5.95
N ASN A 250 -16.80 -1.56 -6.22
CA ASN A 250 -17.43 -2.74 -5.62
C ASN A 250 -16.79 -4.03 -6.12
N ASN A 251 -16.44 -4.12 -7.40
CA ASN A 251 -15.72 -5.27 -7.94
C ASN A 251 -14.30 -5.38 -7.36
N VAL A 252 -13.59 -4.25 -7.20
CA VAL A 252 -12.29 -4.25 -6.52
C VAL A 252 -12.44 -4.75 -5.08
N LYS A 253 -13.44 -4.28 -4.31
CA LYS A 253 -13.73 -4.80 -2.97
C LYS A 253 -14.01 -6.30 -2.97
N TYR A 254 -14.75 -6.79 -3.96
CA TYR A 254 -15.00 -8.21 -4.12
C TYR A 254 -13.70 -9.01 -4.26
N PHE A 255 -12.76 -8.58 -5.12
CA PHE A 255 -11.45 -9.22 -5.24
C PHE A 255 -10.58 -9.08 -3.98
N MET A 256 -10.60 -7.93 -3.29
CA MET A 256 -9.91 -7.78 -2.00
C MET A 256 -10.41 -8.82 -0.99
N ASN A 257 -11.73 -9.01 -0.91
CA ASN A 257 -12.34 -9.99 -0.01
C ASN A 257 -12.01 -11.44 -0.43
N GLN A 258 -11.92 -11.73 -1.72
CA GLN A 258 -11.47 -13.04 -2.20
C GLN A 258 -10.03 -13.34 -1.77
N ILE A 259 -9.11 -12.39 -1.94
CA ILE A 259 -7.71 -12.54 -1.51
C ILE A 259 -7.63 -12.78 0.01
N ARG A 260 -8.38 -11.99 0.80
CA ARG A 260 -8.41 -12.15 2.27
C ARG A 260 -8.98 -13.50 2.70
N ARG A 261 -10.06 -13.97 2.06
CA ARG A 261 -10.62 -15.32 2.33
C ARG A 261 -9.62 -16.42 1.98
N PHE A 262 -8.98 -16.30 0.81
CA PHE A 262 -7.94 -17.22 0.37
C PHE A 262 -6.77 -17.33 1.38
N ALA A 263 -6.45 -16.21 2.05
CA ALA A 263 -5.48 -16.17 3.13
C ALA A 263 -5.95 -16.90 4.39
N ILE A 264 -7.19 -16.63 4.83
CA ILE A 264 -7.80 -17.24 6.01
C ILE A 264 -7.88 -18.76 5.85
N ASP A 265 -8.25 -19.26 4.67
CA ASP A 265 -8.30 -20.69 4.35
C ASP A 265 -6.93 -21.38 4.47
N ARG A 266 -5.84 -20.61 4.50
CA ARG A 266 -4.45 -21.04 4.69
C ARG A 266 -3.89 -20.71 6.07
N GLY A 267 -4.74 -20.30 7.01
CA GLY A 267 -4.34 -19.96 8.38
C GLY A 267 -3.62 -18.61 8.51
N VAL A 268 -3.85 -17.69 7.57
CA VAL A 268 -3.24 -16.35 7.56
C VAL A 268 -4.33 -15.28 7.60
N ASP A 269 -4.45 -14.51 8.68
CA ASP A 269 -5.28 -13.30 8.69
C ASP A 269 -4.43 -12.07 8.34
N LEU A 270 -4.50 -11.64 7.08
CA LEU A 270 -3.73 -10.48 6.58
C LEU A 270 -4.06 -9.16 7.30
N ARG A 271 -5.17 -9.08 8.03
CA ARG A 271 -5.55 -7.85 8.77
C ARG A 271 -4.80 -7.71 10.09
N ASN A 272 -4.23 -8.79 10.61
CA ASN A 272 -3.56 -8.85 11.91
C ASN A 272 -2.03 -8.99 11.80
N ILE A 273 -1.51 -9.06 10.57
CA ILE A 273 -0.08 -9.18 10.22
C ILE A 273 0.45 -7.85 9.79
#